data_AF-A0A9Y1BQZ6-F1
#
_entry.id   AF-A0A9Y1BQZ6-F1
#
_cell.length_a   1.000
_cell.length_b   1.000
_cell.length_c   1.000
_cell.angle_alpha   90.00
_cell.angle_beta   90.00
_cell.angle_gamma   90.00
#
_symmetry.space_group_name_H-M   'P 1'
#
loop_
_entity.id
_entity.type
_entity.pdbx_description
1 polymer ?
#
loop_
_entity_poly.entity_id
_entity_poly.type
_entity_poly.pdbx_seq_one_letter_code
_entity_poly.pdbx_strand_id
1 'polypeptide(L)'
;MIIMNQDEKLDFYKKQIDLEEQIIKKAKESVEEIENSLVKELILSIAIDSQKHKSMLNALITLVSETSPFIGEKQSDIIGKVIQEHIDLESSAIETYKELLEKLESEKERFVIRAIFQDEIRHHALLKRLMRVIIEKKTLYTSEMWDFLWEDATPEY
;
A
#
# COMPACT_ATOMS: atom_id res chain seq x y z
N MET A 1 -20.64 -19.98 -13.02
CA MET A 1 -19.84 -18.87 -12.47
C MET A 1 -20.84 -17.89 -11.87
N ILE A 2 -20.92 -17.80 -10.54
CA ILE A 2 -21.82 -16.85 -9.88
C ILE A 2 -21.10 -15.50 -9.90
N ILE A 3 -21.67 -14.53 -10.59
CA ILE A 3 -21.17 -13.16 -10.62
C ILE A 3 -21.80 -12.45 -9.42
N MET A 4 -20.99 -12.04 -8.45
CA MET A 4 -21.46 -11.21 -7.34
C MET A 4 -21.98 -9.88 -7.89
N ASN A 5 -23.16 -9.48 -7.43
CA ASN A 5 -23.72 -8.17 -7.72
C ASN A 5 -23.01 -7.06 -6.90
N GLN A 6 -23.38 -5.80 -7.13
CA GLN A 6 -22.74 -4.65 -6.49
C GLN A 6 -22.88 -4.69 -4.96
N ASP A 7 -24.08 -4.93 -4.45
CA ASP A 7 -24.35 -4.97 -3.00
C ASP A 7 -23.60 -6.11 -2.33
N GLU A 8 -23.57 -7.29 -2.96
CA GLU A 8 -22.83 -8.45 -2.47
C GLU A 8 -21.33 -8.17 -2.35
N LYS A 9 -20.74 -7.42 -3.31
CA LYS A 9 -19.33 -7.00 -3.23
C LYS A 9 -19.10 -6.01 -2.09
N LEU A 10 -19.97 -5.01 -1.94
CA LEU A 10 -19.86 -4.00 -0.89
C LEU A 10 -19.96 -4.63 0.51
N ASP A 11 -20.91 -5.52 0.72
CA ASP A 11 -21.08 -6.23 1.99
C ASP A 11 -19.89 -7.13 2.29
N PHE A 12 -19.35 -7.80 1.28
CA PHE A 12 -18.13 -8.60 1.43
C PHE A 12 -16.94 -7.72 1.84
N TYR A 13 -16.68 -6.60 1.15
CA TYR A 13 -15.54 -5.72 1.47
C TYR A 13 -15.65 -5.12 2.87
N LYS A 14 -16.84 -4.68 3.29
CA LYS A 14 -17.07 -4.19 4.65
C LYS A 14 -16.78 -5.26 5.70
N LYS A 15 -17.27 -6.49 5.49
CA LYS A 15 -16.98 -7.61 6.38
C LYS A 15 -15.48 -7.92 6.45
N GLN A 16 -14.75 -7.81 5.33
CA GLN A 16 -13.29 -7.99 5.36
C GLN A 16 -12.60 -6.86 6.11
N ILE A 17 -13.04 -5.61 5.97
CA ILE A 17 -12.52 -4.48 6.77
C ILE A 17 -12.67 -4.76 8.27
N ASP A 18 -13.84 -5.25 8.71
CA ASP A 18 -14.07 -5.59 10.13
C ASP A 18 -13.13 -6.71 10.62
N LEU A 19 -12.73 -7.63 9.74
CA LEU A 19 -11.76 -8.69 10.06
C LEU A 19 -10.34 -8.11 10.15
N GLU A 20 -9.93 -7.28 9.19
CA GLU A 20 -8.63 -6.61 9.21
C GLU A 20 -8.46 -5.75 10.47
N GLU A 21 -9.49 -5.01 10.89
CA GLU A 21 -9.48 -4.24 12.14
C GLU A 21 -9.28 -5.12 13.38
N GLN A 22 -9.92 -6.28 13.42
CA GLN A 22 -9.74 -7.24 14.51
C GLN A 22 -8.33 -7.83 14.52
N ILE A 23 -7.75 -8.11 13.35
CA ILE A 23 -6.36 -8.61 13.22
C ILE A 23 -5.39 -7.54 13.75
N ILE A 24 -5.52 -6.29 13.29
CA ILE A 24 -4.68 -5.17 13.75
C ILE A 24 -4.73 -5.02 15.27
N LYS A 25 -5.94 -5.05 15.84
CA LYS A 25 -6.15 -4.91 17.29
C LYS A 25 -5.47 -6.05 18.05
N LYS A 26 -5.77 -7.30 17.67
CA LYS A 26 -5.23 -8.49 18.34
C LYS A 26 -3.71 -8.58 18.23
N ALA A 27 -3.14 -8.24 17.08
CA ALA A 27 -1.70 -8.22 16.89
C ALA A 27 -1.03 -7.23 17.85
N LYS A 28 -1.55 -6.00 17.95
CA LYS A 28 -1.02 -4.97 18.87
C LYS A 28 -1.15 -5.39 20.33
N GLU A 29 -2.32 -5.89 20.74
CA GLU A 29 -2.56 -6.38 22.11
C GLU A 29 -1.61 -7.55 22.45
N SER A 30 -1.35 -8.46 21.51
CA SER A 30 -0.52 -9.65 21.74
C SER A 30 0.95 -9.35 22.00
N VAL A 31 1.44 -8.17 21.64
CA VAL A 31 2.86 -7.80 21.76
C VAL A 31 3.15 -6.81 22.90
N GLU A 32 2.16 -6.42 23.68
CA GLU A 32 2.31 -5.44 24.77
C GLU A 32 3.33 -5.89 25.81
N GLU A 33 3.30 -7.17 26.17
CA GLU A 33 4.17 -7.79 27.19
C GLU A 33 5.32 -8.61 26.58
N ILE A 34 5.48 -8.62 25.25
CA ILE A 34 6.54 -9.39 24.60
C ILE A 34 7.88 -8.64 24.69
N GLU A 35 8.85 -9.23 25.41
CA GLU A 35 10.23 -8.73 25.46
C GLU A 35 11.04 -9.07 24.21
N ASN A 36 10.71 -10.16 23.52
CA ASN A 36 11.43 -10.59 22.31
C ASN A 36 11.14 -9.63 21.14
N SER A 37 12.07 -8.72 20.85
CA SER A 37 11.93 -7.70 19.83
C SER A 37 11.69 -8.27 18.43
N LEU A 38 12.35 -9.37 18.05
CA LEU A 38 12.14 -9.98 16.73
C LEU A 38 10.71 -10.46 16.54
N VAL A 39 10.18 -11.20 17.51
CA VAL A 39 8.79 -11.70 17.46
C VAL A 39 7.80 -10.54 17.47
N LYS A 40 8.08 -9.50 18.28
CA LYS A 40 7.28 -8.29 18.33
C LYS A 40 7.21 -7.58 16.98
N GLU A 41 8.35 -7.32 16.33
CA GLU A 41 8.38 -6.63 15.04
C GLU A 41 7.68 -7.43 13.94
N LEU A 42 7.84 -8.77 13.92
CA LEU A 42 7.15 -9.62 12.95
C LEU A 42 5.62 -9.62 13.13
N ILE A 43 5.12 -9.58 14.37
CA ILE A 43 3.68 -9.48 14.61
C ILE A 43 3.16 -8.07 14.27
N LEU A 44 3.93 -7.03 14.57
CA LEU A 44 3.58 -5.66 14.21
C LEU A 44 3.59 -5.44 12.69
N SER A 45 4.50 -6.07 11.94
CA SER A 45 4.51 -5.97 10.47
C SER A 45 3.23 -6.57 9.87
N ILE A 46 2.74 -7.70 10.40
CA ILE A 46 1.45 -8.27 10.00
C ILE A 46 0.30 -7.29 10.25
N ALA A 47 0.33 -6.54 11.35
CA ALA A 47 -0.67 -5.51 11.63
C ALA A 47 -0.59 -4.34 10.63
N ILE A 48 0.62 -3.99 10.15
CA ILE A 48 0.82 -2.97 9.12
C ILE A 48 0.28 -3.46 7.77
N ASP A 49 0.51 -4.72 7.40
CA ASP A 49 -0.06 -5.32 6.20
C ASP A 49 -1.59 -5.36 6.24
N SER A 50 -2.15 -5.74 7.39
CA SER A 50 -3.61 -5.71 7.61
C SER A 50 -4.17 -4.29 7.46
N GLN A 51 -3.42 -3.28 7.89
CA GLN A 51 -3.78 -1.88 7.69
C GLN A 51 -3.70 -1.45 6.21
N LYS A 52 -2.73 -1.99 5.43
CA LYS A 52 -2.68 -1.83 3.98
C LYS A 52 -3.90 -2.47 3.32
N HIS A 53 -4.23 -3.71 3.65
CA HIS A 53 -5.41 -4.42 3.10
C HIS A 53 -6.71 -3.66 3.36
N LYS A 54 -6.90 -3.17 4.59
CA LYS A 54 -8.04 -2.31 4.94
C LYS A 54 -8.13 -1.08 4.03
N SER A 55 -6.99 -0.41 3.76
CA SER A 55 -6.96 0.76 2.88
C SER A 55 -7.34 0.39 1.44
N MET A 56 -6.87 -0.75 0.93
CA MET A 56 -7.22 -1.25 -0.41
C MET A 56 -8.71 -1.62 -0.51
N LEU A 57 -9.28 -2.27 0.52
CA LEU A 57 -10.71 -2.59 0.57
C LEU A 57 -11.58 -1.32 0.57
N ASN A 58 -11.17 -0.26 1.28
CA ASN A 58 -11.84 1.04 1.22
C ASN A 58 -11.78 1.68 -0.17
N ALA A 59 -10.64 1.54 -0.86
CA ALA A 59 -10.51 2.00 -2.25
C ALA A 59 -11.43 1.21 -3.20
N LEU A 60 -11.58 -0.11 -3.00
CA LEU A 60 -12.53 -0.93 -3.74
C LEU A 60 -13.99 -0.51 -3.48
N ILE A 61 -14.36 -0.19 -2.24
CA ILE A 61 -15.69 0.34 -1.92
C ILE A 61 -15.93 1.66 -2.66
N THR A 62 -14.94 2.56 -2.67
CA THR A 62 -15.01 3.83 -3.41
C THR A 62 -15.25 3.60 -4.90
N LEU A 63 -14.53 2.64 -5.50
CA LEU A 63 -14.67 2.29 -6.91
C LEU A 63 -16.03 1.68 -7.24
N VAL A 64 -16.49 0.74 -6.43
CA VAL A 64 -17.77 0.07 -6.62
C VAL A 64 -18.95 1.02 -6.38
N SER A 65 -18.76 2.05 -5.55
CA SER A 65 -19.79 3.07 -5.28
C SER A 65 -19.78 4.22 -6.30
N GLU A 66 -18.83 4.24 -7.25
CA GLU A 66 -18.62 5.31 -8.24
C GLU A 66 -18.45 6.72 -7.64
N THR A 67 -18.13 6.81 -6.35
CA THR A 67 -17.93 8.07 -5.63
C THR A 67 -16.47 8.52 -5.76
N SER A 68 -16.07 9.10 -6.90
CA SER A 68 -14.75 9.74 -7.01
C SER A 68 -14.90 11.27 -6.87
N PRO A 69 -14.53 11.86 -5.73
CA PRO A 69 -14.58 13.30 -5.57
C PRO A 69 -13.52 13.97 -6.45
N PHE A 70 -13.88 15.10 -7.06
CA PHE A 70 -12.94 15.97 -7.74
C PHE A 70 -11.88 16.51 -6.75
N ILE A 71 -10.60 16.42 -7.11
CA ILE A 71 -9.51 17.01 -6.32
C ILE A 71 -9.37 18.48 -6.72
N GLY A 72 -9.69 19.40 -5.81
CA GLY A 72 -9.58 20.84 -6.07
C GLY A 72 -8.13 21.30 -6.22
N GLU A 73 -7.90 22.40 -6.94
CA GLU A 73 -6.55 22.91 -7.26
C GLU A 73 -5.62 23.06 -6.04
N LYS A 74 -6.14 23.67 -4.96
CA LYS A 74 -5.39 23.83 -3.71
C LYS A 74 -5.01 22.48 -3.07
N GLN A 75 -5.86 21.46 -3.21
CA GLN A 75 -5.57 20.11 -2.71
C GLN A 75 -4.56 19.42 -3.62
N SER A 76 -4.67 19.55 -4.94
CA SER A 76 -3.69 19.01 -5.89
C SER A 76 -2.29 19.55 -5.65
N ASP A 77 -2.13 20.85 -5.38
CA ASP A 77 -0.82 21.45 -5.10
C ASP A 77 -0.20 20.92 -3.81
N ILE A 78 -1.01 20.73 -2.76
CA ILE A 78 -0.56 20.20 -1.47
C ILE A 78 -0.15 18.74 -1.61
N ILE A 79 -1.03 17.92 -2.20
CA ILE A 79 -0.80 16.47 -2.36
C ILE A 79 0.37 16.24 -3.32
N GLY A 80 0.48 17.02 -4.39
CA GLY A 80 1.59 16.94 -5.33
C GLY A 80 2.94 17.14 -4.63
N LYS A 81 3.09 18.15 -3.78
CA LYS A 81 4.34 18.35 -3.02
C LYS A 81 4.69 17.16 -2.15
N VAL A 82 3.72 16.65 -1.39
CA VAL A 82 3.92 15.48 -0.50
C VAL A 82 4.32 14.24 -1.29
N ILE A 83 3.68 13.98 -2.44
CA ILE A 83 4.03 12.84 -3.29
C ILE A 83 5.41 13.02 -3.90
N GLN A 84 5.80 14.23 -4.30
CA GLN A 84 7.15 14.46 -4.83
C GLN A 84 8.21 14.16 -3.78
N GLU A 85 8.03 14.67 -2.56
CA GLU A 85 8.92 14.38 -1.44
C GLU A 85 9.02 12.87 -1.19
N HIS A 86 7.89 12.15 -1.27
CA HIS A 86 7.88 10.70 -1.11
C HIS A 86 8.63 9.99 -2.24
N ILE A 87 8.45 10.40 -3.51
CA ILE A 87 9.19 9.84 -4.66
C ILE A 87 10.71 9.98 -4.46
N ASP A 88 11.16 11.11 -3.93
CA ASP A 88 12.58 11.38 -3.68
C ASP A 88 13.15 10.53 -2.53
N LEU A 89 12.35 10.31 -1.47
CA LEU A 89 12.69 9.40 -0.38
C LEU A 89 12.78 7.95 -0.87
N GLU A 90 11.80 7.48 -1.64
CA GLU A 90 11.79 6.13 -2.21
C GLU A 90 12.99 5.92 -3.15
N SER A 91 13.32 6.92 -3.97
CA SER A 91 14.49 6.85 -4.84
C SER A 91 15.79 6.68 -4.04
N SER A 92 15.88 7.32 -2.87
CA SER A 92 17.03 7.21 -1.98
C SER A 92 17.08 5.85 -1.29
N ALA A 93 15.92 5.33 -0.86
CA ALA A 93 15.81 3.98 -0.30
C ALA A 93 16.23 2.91 -1.30
N ILE A 94 15.74 2.99 -2.54
CA ILE A 94 16.09 2.07 -3.64
C ILE A 94 17.61 2.04 -3.86
N GLU A 95 18.28 3.20 -3.97
CA GLU A 95 19.72 3.23 -4.22
C GLU A 95 20.50 2.65 -3.03
N THR A 96 20.13 3.01 -1.80
CA THR A 96 20.81 2.51 -0.60
C THR A 96 20.63 1.01 -0.37
N TYR A 97 19.44 0.46 -0.65
CA TYR A 97 19.21 -0.99 -0.60
C TYR A 97 19.96 -1.72 -1.70
N LYS A 98 20.03 -1.16 -2.91
CA LYS A 98 20.81 -1.74 -4.01
C LYS A 98 22.29 -1.83 -3.64
N GLU A 99 22.87 -0.75 -3.12
CA GLU A 99 24.27 -0.76 -2.65
C GLU A 99 24.49 -1.76 -1.51
N LEU A 100 23.53 -1.91 -0.60
CA LEU A 100 23.61 -2.87 0.50
C LEU A 100 23.61 -4.32 -0.03
N LEU A 101 22.73 -4.63 -0.98
CA LEU A 101 22.62 -5.96 -1.59
C LEU A 101 23.91 -6.42 -2.28
N GLU A 102 24.71 -5.50 -2.82
CA GLU A 102 26.02 -5.79 -3.42
C GLU A 102 27.08 -6.15 -2.37
N LYS A 103 26.94 -5.65 -1.14
CA LYS A 103 27.92 -5.78 -0.05
C LYS A 103 27.57 -6.91 0.94
N LEU A 104 26.33 -7.38 0.95
CA LEU A 104 25.86 -8.42 1.87
C LEU A 104 26.40 -9.81 1.51
N GLU A 105 27.04 -10.48 2.46
CA GLU A 105 27.50 -11.87 2.31
C GLU A 105 26.44 -12.90 2.72
N SER A 106 25.58 -12.55 3.69
CA SER A 106 24.54 -13.44 4.23
C SER A 106 23.38 -13.60 3.25
N GLU A 107 23.18 -14.80 2.71
CA GLU A 107 22.05 -15.09 1.79
C GLU A 107 20.69 -14.85 2.45
N LYS A 108 20.57 -15.11 3.77
CA LYS A 108 19.31 -14.89 4.50
C LYS A 108 18.98 -13.41 4.63
N GLU A 109 19.96 -12.58 4.97
CA GLU A 109 19.77 -11.13 5.02
C GLU A 109 19.50 -10.57 3.63
N ARG A 110 20.24 -11.06 2.62
CA ARG A 110 20.01 -10.66 1.23
C ARG A 110 18.58 -10.96 0.78
N PHE A 111 18.01 -12.09 1.20
CA PHE A 111 16.61 -12.42 0.90
C PHE A 111 15.64 -11.40 1.48
N VAL A 112 15.80 -11.05 2.76
CA VAL A 112 14.93 -10.07 3.45
C VAL A 112 15.08 -8.68 2.83
N ILE A 113 16.31 -8.22 2.62
CA ILE A 113 16.57 -6.90 2.02
C ILE A 113 16.07 -6.83 0.57
N ARG A 114 16.13 -7.92 -0.18
CA ARG A 114 15.61 -7.97 -1.56
C ARG A 114 14.10 -7.79 -1.59
N ALA A 115 13.36 -8.39 -0.65
CA ALA A 115 11.92 -8.21 -0.55
C ALA A 115 11.57 -6.73 -0.32
N ILE A 116 12.24 -6.08 0.64
CA ILE A 116 12.04 -4.65 0.92
C ILE A 116 12.39 -3.80 -0.31
N PHE A 117 13.52 -4.07 -0.96
CA PHE A 117 13.93 -3.36 -2.18
C PHE A 117 12.90 -3.46 -3.31
N GLN A 118 12.28 -4.63 -3.50
CA GLN A 118 11.22 -4.80 -4.50
C GLN A 118 9.98 -4.01 -4.15
N ASP A 119 9.61 -3.92 -2.87
CA ASP A 119 8.49 -3.09 -2.42
C ASP A 119 8.76 -1.60 -2.70
N GLU A 120 9.94 -1.08 -2.39
CA GLU A 120 10.25 0.34 -2.66
C GLU A 120 10.23 0.68 -4.16
N ILE A 121 10.69 -0.23 -5.02
CA ILE A 121 10.57 -0.05 -6.49
C ILE A 121 9.11 0.10 -6.91
N ARG A 122 8.23 -0.73 -6.33
CA ARG A 122 6.80 -0.72 -6.64
C ARG A 122 6.13 0.53 -6.09
N HIS A 123 6.41 0.91 -4.85
CA HIS A 123 5.93 2.15 -4.24
C HIS A 123 6.36 3.37 -5.07
N HIS A 124 7.63 3.43 -5.47
CA HIS A 124 8.16 4.50 -6.31
C HIS A 124 7.44 4.60 -7.67
N ALA A 125 7.20 3.46 -8.33
CA ALA A 125 6.48 3.42 -9.61
C ALA A 125 5.02 3.90 -9.47
N LEU A 126 4.32 3.43 -8.43
CA LEU A 126 2.95 3.81 -8.10
C LEU A 126 2.84 5.32 -7.85
N LEU A 127 3.72 5.88 -7.00
CA LEU A 127 3.73 7.30 -6.65
C LEU A 127 3.97 8.20 -7.88
N LYS A 128 4.88 7.82 -8.79
CA LYS A 128 5.10 8.57 -10.05
C LYS A 128 3.89 8.58 -10.96
N ARG A 129 3.10 7.50 -10.95
CA ARG A 129 1.88 7.43 -11.74
C ARG A 129 0.76 8.25 -11.08
N LEU A 130 0.64 8.20 -9.75
CA LEU A 130 -0.29 9.04 -8.99
C LEU A 130 0.00 10.53 -9.18
N MET A 131 1.28 10.92 -9.14
CA MET A 131 1.73 12.28 -9.40
C MET A 131 1.27 12.80 -10.76
N ARG A 132 1.38 11.99 -11.82
CA ARG A 132 0.94 12.38 -13.17
C ARG A 132 -0.54 12.71 -13.20
N VAL A 133 -1.38 11.91 -12.55
CA VAL A 133 -2.83 12.18 -12.51
C VAL A 133 -3.16 13.47 -11.75
N ILE A 134 -2.45 13.73 -10.65
CA ILE A 134 -2.66 14.94 -9.84
C ILE A 134 -2.23 16.21 -10.61
N ILE A 135 -1.07 16.17 -11.28
CA ILE A 135 -0.56 17.30 -12.08
C ILE A 135 -1.49 17.59 -13.26
N GLU A 136 -2.01 16.55 -13.90
CA GLU A 136 -2.94 16.71 -15.02
C GLU A 136 -4.33 17.22 -14.58
N LYS A 137 -4.57 17.41 -13.28
CA LYS A 137 -5.85 17.86 -12.67
C LYS A 137 -7.05 17.07 -13.19
N LYS A 138 -6.82 15.80 -13.53
CA LYS A 138 -7.85 14.93 -14.09
C LYS A 138 -8.76 14.44 -12.96
N THR A 139 -10.05 14.40 -13.23
CA THR A 139 -10.93 13.49 -12.49
C THR A 139 -10.40 12.09 -12.70
N LEU A 140 -10.06 11.41 -11.61
CA LEU A 140 -9.64 10.01 -11.65
C LEU A 140 -10.78 9.17 -12.22
N TYR A 141 -10.57 8.61 -13.41
CA TYR A 141 -11.53 7.67 -13.98
C TYR A 141 -11.41 6.32 -13.27
N THR A 142 -12.53 5.60 -13.17
CA THR A 142 -12.60 4.27 -12.55
C THR A 142 -11.51 3.32 -13.07
N SER A 143 -11.21 3.35 -14.37
CA SER A 143 -10.14 2.54 -14.98
C SER A 143 -8.74 2.87 -14.45
N GLU A 144 -8.42 4.15 -14.26
CA GLU A 144 -7.11 4.56 -13.74
C GLU A 144 -6.96 4.17 -12.26
N MET A 145 -8.05 4.28 -11.49
CA MET A 145 -8.09 3.82 -10.10
C MET A 145 -7.93 2.31 -9.98
N TRP A 146 -8.50 1.53 -10.91
CA TRP A 146 -8.27 0.08 -10.98
C TRP A 146 -6.81 -0.25 -11.26
N ASP A 147 -6.18 0.46 -12.18
CA ASP A 147 -4.77 0.24 -12.50
C ASP A 147 -3.86 0.48 -11.28
N PHE A 148 -4.14 1.53 -10.49
CA PHE A 148 -3.39 1.81 -9.26
C PHE A 148 -3.50 0.69 -8.22
N LEU A 149 -4.73 0.19 -7.99
CA LEU A 149 -4.94 -0.92 -7.05
C LEU A 149 -4.34 -2.23 -7.55
N TRP A 150 -4.41 -2.48 -8.85
CA TRP A 150 -3.82 -3.66 -9.46
C TRP A 150 -2.29 -3.65 -9.33
N GLU A 151 -1.65 -2.53 -9.63
CA GLU A 151 -0.21 -2.36 -9.48
C GLU A 151 0.23 -2.58 -8.02
N ASP A 152 -0.45 -1.97 -7.04
CA ASP A 152 -0.16 -2.13 -5.61
C ASP A 152 -0.40 -3.56 -5.09
N ALA A 153 -1.32 -4.32 -5.70
CA ALA A 153 -1.66 -5.68 -5.29
C ALA A 153 -0.79 -6.78 -5.91
N THR A 154 -0.10 -6.53 -7.03
CA THR A 154 0.59 -7.58 -7.81
C THR A 154 1.93 -7.98 -7.18
N PRO A 155 2.13 -9.23 -6.70
CA PRO A 155 3.45 -9.71 -6.29
C PRO A 155 4.32 -10.03 -7.52
N GLU A 156 5.64 -9.82 -7.44
CA GLU A 156 6.58 -10.44 -8.38
C GLU A 156 6.83 -11.89 -7.94
N TYR A 157 6.46 -12.87 -8.78
CA TYR A 157 6.75 -14.29 -8.59
C TYR A 157 8.03 -14.68 -9.34
#